data_AF-A0A949V8C4-F1
#
_entry.id   AF-A0A949V8C4-F1
#
_cell.length_a   1.000
_cell.length_b   1.000
_cell.length_c   1.000
_cell.angle_alpha   90.00
_cell.angle_beta   90.00
_cell.angle_gamma   90.00
#
_symmetry.space_group_name_H-M   'P 1'
#
loop_
_entity.id
_entity.type
_entity.pdbx_description
1 polymer ?
#
loop_
_entity_poly.entity_id
_entity_poly.type
_entity_poly.pdbx_seq_one_letter_code
_entity_poly.pdbx_strand_id
1 'polypeptide(L)' 'MKVLTKKTDYAIRALLMLGAKRNTYVSAKAIAVEQDMPYQFLRGVLQEMIRHGLIVSKEGVQGGFMMEKDPDDI' A
#
# COMPACT_ATOMS: atom_id res chain seq x y z
N MET A 1 2.94 22.39 -9.24
CA MET A 1 2.78 20.94 -8.96
C MET A 1 2.57 20.78 -7.47
N LYS A 2 1.38 20.38 -6.99
CA LYS A 2 1.17 20.10 -5.55
C LYS A 2 1.57 18.67 -5.29
N VAL A 3 2.76 18.47 -4.71
CA VAL A 3 3.28 17.15 -4.32
C VAL A 3 2.46 16.54 -3.19
N LEU A 4 1.83 17.38 -2.34
CA LEU A 4 1.02 16.97 -1.20
C LEU A 4 -0.46 16.91 -1.58
N THR A 5 -0.92 15.71 -1.94
CA THR A 5 -2.33 15.41 -2.21
C THR A 5 -2.80 14.28 -1.28
N LYS A 6 -4.12 14.03 -1.20
CA LYS A 6 -4.63 12.83 -0.50
C LYS A 6 -4.05 11.53 -1.05
N LYS A 7 -3.75 11.49 -2.35
CA LYS A 7 -3.12 10.33 -2.99
C LYS A 7 -1.73 10.09 -2.42
N THR A 8 -0.95 11.16 -2.29
CA THR A 8 0.39 11.13 -1.71
C THR A 8 0.36 10.72 -0.23
N ASP A 9 -0.52 11.33 0.56
CA ASP A 9 -0.71 10.99 1.99
C ASP A 9 -1.06 9.49 2.15
N TYR A 10 -1.96 8.97 1.31
CA TYR A 10 -2.37 7.57 1.42
C TYR A 10 -1.28 6.61 0.95
N ALA A 11 -0.53 6.97 -0.10
CA ALA A 11 0.59 6.16 -0.56
C ALA A 11 1.64 6.01 0.55
N ILE A 12 2.01 7.12 1.20
CA ILE A 12 3.01 7.11 2.29
C ILE A 12 2.53 6.27 3.47
N ARG A 13 1.30 6.47 3.95
CA ARG A 13 0.74 5.68 5.06
C ARG A 13 0.65 4.19 4.74
N ALA A 14 0.25 3.84 3.51
CA ALA A 14 0.24 2.45 3.06
C ALA A 14 1.66 1.86 3.02
N LEU A 15 2.64 2.59 2.49
CA LEU A 15 4.06 2.17 2.49
C LEU A 15 4.59 1.94 3.90
N LEU A 16 4.35 2.86 4.83
CA LEU A 16 4.79 2.73 6.22
C LEU A 16 4.21 1.48 6.89
N MET A 17 2.91 1.23 6.66
CA MET A 17 2.23 0.06 7.20
C MET A 17 2.79 -1.25 6.62
N LEU A 18 2.99 -1.31 5.29
CA LEU A 18 3.52 -2.49 4.62
C LEU A 18 4.99 -2.72 4.97
N GLY A 19 5.79 -1.66 5.10
CA GLY A 19 7.19 -1.73 5.52
C GLY A 19 7.37 -2.18 6.97
N ALA A 20 6.42 -1.86 7.85
CA ALA A 20 6.40 -2.39 9.22
C ALA A 20 6.02 -3.89 9.28
N LYS A 21 5.28 -4.41 8.29
CA LYS A 21 4.83 -5.81 8.21
C LYS A 21 5.62 -6.58 7.15
N ARG A 22 6.96 -6.64 7.33
CA ARG A 22 7.88 -7.28 6.38
C ARG A 22 7.46 -8.71 6.06
N ASN A 23 7.64 -9.12 4.79
CA ASN A 23 7.33 -10.46 4.28
C ASN A 23 5.90 -10.96 4.55
N THR A 24 4.95 -10.04 4.77
CA THR A 24 3.57 -10.36 5.09
C THR A 24 2.62 -9.67 4.13
N TYR A 25 1.68 -10.42 3.56
CA TYR A 25 0.59 -9.86 2.76
C TYR A 25 -0.47 -9.22 3.66
N VAL A 26 -0.86 -8.00 3.32
CA VAL A 26 -1.91 -7.24 4.02
C VAL A 26 -3.03 -6.92 3.04
N SER A 27 -4.27 -7.28 3.38
CA SER A 27 -5.41 -6.96 2.52
C SER A 27 -5.65 -5.45 2.41
N ALA A 28 -6.13 -4.97 1.26
CA ALA A 28 -6.54 -3.56 1.10
C ALA A 28 -7.59 -3.14 2.13
N LYS A 29 -8.45 -4.07 2.57
CA LYS A 29 -9.45 -3.80 3.61
C LYS A 29 -8.80 -3.53 4.96
N ALA A 30 -7.77 -4.32 5.33
CA ALA A 30 -7.02 -4.10 6.55
C ALA A 30 -6.27 -2.76 6.52
N ILE A 31 -5.63 -2.43 5.39
CA ILE A 31 -4.95 -1.13 5.22
C ILE A 31 -5.96 0.03 5.36
N ALA A 32 -7.12 -0.07 4.70
CA ALA A 32 -8.15 0.95 4.77
C ALA A 32 -8.68 1.17 6.20
N VAL A 33 -8.89 0.09 6.96
CA VAL A 33 -9.39 0.18 8.34
C VAL A 33 -8.32 0.73 9.29
N GLU A 34 -7.10 0.17 9.24
CA GLU A 34 -6.04 0.53 10.18
C GLU A 34 -5.53 1.97 9.99
N GLN A 35 -5.62 2.49 8.76
CA GLN A 35 -5.15 3.83 8.41
C GLN A 35 -6.28 4.86 8.22
N ASP A 36 -7.53 4.49 8.53
CA ASP A 36 -8.74 5.31 8.37
C ASP A 36 -8.86 5.94 6.96
N MET A 37 -8.80 5.08 5.94
CA MET A 37 -8.82 5.51 4.53
C MET A 37 -10.06 5.01 3.78
N PRO A 38 -10.63 5.84 2.88
CA PRO A 38 -11.66 5.40 1.94
C PRO A 38 -11.15 4.25 1.04
N TYR A 39 -11.74 3.07 1.20
CA TYR A 39 -11.33 1.85 0.51
C TYR A 39 -11.21 1.99 -1.02
N GLN A 40 -12.20 2.61 -1.67
CA GLN A 40 -12.21 2.77 -3.13
C GLN A 40 -11.05 3.65 -3.62
N PHE A 41 -10.72 4.70 -2.86
CA PHE A 41 -9.62 5.59 -3.23
C PHE A 41 -8.27 4.92 -2.97
N LEU A 42 -8.11 4.20 -1.85
CA LEU A 42 -6.92 3.42 -1.56
C LEU A 42 -6.60 2.41 -2.68
N ARG A 43 -7.60 1.74 -3.26
CA ARG A 43 -7.36 0.81 -4.37
C ARG A 43 -6.66 1.45 -5.56
N GLY A 44 -7.03 2.69 -5.91
CA GLY A 44 -6.36 3.43 -6.98
C GLY A 44 -4.92 3.81 -6.65
N VAL A 45 -4.65 4.12 -5.37
CA VAL A 45 -3.29 4.37 -4.86
C VAL A 45 -2.44 3.11 -4.95
N LEU A 46 -2.92 1.98 -4.43
CA LEU A 46 -2.20 0.70 -4.46
C LEU A 46 -1.90 0.23 -5.88
N GLN A 47 -2.84 0.41 -6.83
CA GLN A 47 -2.61 0.10 -8.25
C GLN A 47 -1.51 0.96 -8.89
N GLU A 48 -1.38 2.22 -8.48
CA GLU A 48 -0.26 3.06 -8.94
C GLU A 48 1.06 2.58 -8.35
N MET A 49 1.09 2.23 -7.07
CA MET A 49 2.29 1.71 -6.42
C MET A 49 2.78 0.39 -7.04
N ILE A 50 1.87 -0.51 -7.42
CA ILE A 50 2.21 -1.74 -8.16
C ILE A 50 2.85 -1.40 -9.51
N ARG A 51 2.27 -0.45 -10.26
CA ARG A 51 2.81 -0.03 -11.56
C ARG A 51 4.22 0.56 -11.47
N HIS A 52 4.59 1.12 -10.32
CA HIS A 52 5.91 1.65 -10.06
C HIS A 52 6.87 0.68 -9.36
N GLY A 53 6.44 -0.57 -9.12
CA GLY A 53 7.29 -1.60 -8.52
C GLY A 53 7.63 -1.36 -7.04
N LEU A 54 6.74 -0.69 -6.30
CA LEU A 54 6.92 -0.43 -4.86
C LEU A 54 6.34 -1.57 -4.02
N ILE A 55 5.23 -2.15 -4.48
CA ILE A 55 4.50 -3.20 -3.79
C ILE A 55 4.05 -4.26 -4.79
N VAL A 56 3.92 -5.50 -4.32
CA VAL A 56 3.34 -6.61 -5.06
C VAL A 56 1.97 -6.99 -4.51
N SER A 57 1.12 -7.56 -5.35
CA SER A 57 -0.17 -8.12 -4.93
C SER A 57 -0.22 -9.62 -5.10
N LYS A 58 -0.91 -10.30 -4.18
CA LYS A 58 -1.25 -11.72 -4.27
C LYS A 58 -2.76 -11.90 -4.15
N GLU A 59 -3.33 -12.74 -5.00
CA GLU A 59 -4.76 -13.09 -4.93
C GLU A 59 -5.02 -14.23 -3.91
N GLY A 60 -6.28 -14.36 -3.50
CA GLY A 60 -6.74 -15.44 -2.60
C GLY A 60 -6.97 -15.00 -1.15
N VAL A 61 -7.40 -15.94 -0.31
CA VAL A 61 -7.84 -15.72 1.09
C VAL A 61 -6.73 -15.14 1.97
N GLN A 62 -5.48 -15.55 1.72
CA GLN A 62 -4.27 -15.02 2.37
C GLN A 62 -3.49 -14.07 1.46
N GLY A 63 -4.16 -13.53 0.44
CA GLY A 63 -3.62 -12.54 -0.47
C GLY A 63 -3.63 -11.13 0.12
N GLY A 64 -3.27 -10.14 -0.69
CA GLY A 64 -3.17 -8.76 -0.29
C GLY A 64 -1.99 -8.07 -0.98
N PHE A 65 -1.37 -7.14 -0.27
CA PHE A 65 -0.26 -6.31 -0.73
C PHE A 65 0.93 -6.46 0.21
N MET A 66 2.13 -6.39 -0.33
CA MET A 66 3.39 -6.49 0.40
C MET A 66 4.43 -5.61 -0.31
N MET A 67 5.44 -5.13 0.42
CA MET A 67 6.58 -4.44 -0.19
C MET A 67 7.26 -5.34 -1.23
N GLU A 68 7.57 -4.78 -2.39
CA GLU A 68 8.30 -5.50 -3.44
C GLU A 68 9.80 -5.57 -3.14
N LYS A 69 10.32 -4.50 -2.55
CA LYS A 69 11.71 -4.35 -2.12
C LYS A 69 11.80 -4.32 -0.60
N ASP A 70 12.99 -4.52 -0.08
CA ASP A 70 13.22 -4.23 1.33
C ASP A 70 12.90 -2.74 1.59
N PRO A 71 12.17 -2.40 2.67
CA PRO A 71 11.88 -1.00 3.01
C PRO A 71 13.13 -0.11 3.11
N ASP A 72 14.30 -0.70 3.42
CA ASP A 72 15.57 0.03 3.51
C ASP A 72 16.17 0.36 2.13
N ASP A 73 15.60 -0.19 1.04
CA ASP A 73 15.99 0.03 -0.36
C ASP A 73 15.03 0.96 -1.13
N ILE A 74 14.09 1.65 -0.44
CA ILE A 74 13.07 2.53 -1.04
C ILE A 74 13.33 4.01 -0.76
#